data_AF-A0A0M3IEV7-F1
#
_entry.id   AF-A0A0M3IEV7-F1
#
_cell.length_a   1.000
_cell.length_b   1.000
_cell.length_c   1.000
_cell.angle_alpha   90.00
_cell.angle_beta   90.00
_cell.angle_gamma   90.00
#
_symmetry.space_group_name_H-M   'P 1'
#
loop_
_entity.id
_entity.type
_entity.pdbx_description
1 polymer ?
#
loop_
_entity_poly.entity_id
_entity_poly.type
_entity_poly.pdbx_seq_one_letter_code
_entity_poly.pdbx_strand_id
1 'polypeptide(L)'
;MRCLCFRARSDSADHPIASIAPAPLKDSTSLEYDDPRIPLTKKQKFILTKNWKGIARDVTEAGANMFVKMLSENTDYYRMFAFRDVAESTKEEQLRDKKLRGHGETVMGLIGDMIWLVDQ
;
A
#
# COMPACT_ATOMS: atom_id res chain seq x y z
N MET A 1 -46.01 -42.23 39.63
CA MET A 1 -47.47 -42.20 39.33
C MET A 1 -47.91 -40.76 39.10
N ARG A 2 -48.94 -40.61 38.26
CA ARG A 2 -49.73 -39.40 37.90
C ARG A 2 -49.21 -38.53 36.76
N CYS A 3 -49.58 -39.00 35.57
CA CYS A 3 -49.95 -38.18 34.43
C CYS A 3 -51.25 -37.41 34.72
N LEU A 4 -51.35 -36.16 34.29
CA LEU A 4 -52.61 -35.42 34.15
C LEU A 4 -52.50 -34.52 32.92
N CYS A 5 -53.03 -35.01 31.81
CA CYS A 5 -53.45 -34.19 30.68
C CYS A 5 -54.83 -33.55 30.99
N PHE A 6 -55.10 -32.42 30.35
CA PHE A 6 -56.41 -31.83 29.98
C PHE A 6 -56.97 -30.57 30.70
N ARG A 7 -57.25 -29.58 29.82
CA ARG A 7 -58.19 -28.41 29.81
C ARG A 7 -57.75 -27.10 30.48
N ALA A 8 -57.41 -26.05 29.70
CA ALA A 8 -58.26 -25.04 29.00
C ALA A 8 -58.69 -23.90 29.97
N ARG A 9 -58.59 -22.59 29.70
CA ARG A 9 -58.79 -21.80 28.48
C ARG A 9 -58.32 -20.33 28.70
N SER A 10 -58.02 -19.63 27.59
CA SER A 10 -58.25 -18.19 27.27
C SER A 10 -57.59 -17.03 28.03
N ASP A 11 -56.81 -16.22 27.30
CA ASP A 11 -57.02 -14.79 26.95
C ASP A 11 -55.67 -14.08 26.76
N SER A 12 -55.27 -13.79 25.52
CA SER A 12 -55.60 -12.58 24.75
C SER A 12 -54.81 -11.35 25.22
N ALA A 13 -53.74 -11.06 24.49
CA ALA A 13 -53.41 -9.71 24.04
C ALA A 13 -52.31 -9.83 22.98
N ASP A 14 -52.74 -9.73 21.73
CA ASP A 14 -51.89 -9.59 20.56
C ASP A 14 -50.96 -8.37 20.72
N HIS A 15 -49.66 -8.64 20.78
CA HIS A 15 -48.66 -7.65 20.41
C HIS A 15 -48.18 -8.00 19.00
N PRO A 16 -48.33 -7.09 18.02
CA PRO A 16 -47.72 -7.32 16.72
C PRO A 16 -46.21 -7.29 16.93
N ILE A 17 -45.58 -8.46 16.92
CA ILE A 17 -44.14 -8.57 16.70
C ILE A 17 -43.95 -8.05 15.28
N ALA A 18 -43.49 -6.81 15.16
CA ALA A 18 -43.06 -6.24 13.90
C ALA A 18 -42.03 -7.20 13.31
N SER A 19 -42.43 -7.87 12.23
CA SER A 19 -41.60 -8.75 11.43
C SER A 19 -40.37 -7.95 10.99
N ILE A 20 -39.25 -8.15 11.69
CA ILE A 20 -37.95 -7.66 11.27
C ILE A 20 -37.65 -8.40 9.98
N ALA A 21 -37.89 -7.74 8.85
CA ALA A 21 -37.42 -8.19 7.57
C ALA A 21 -35.91 -8.45 7.69
N PRO A 22 -35.39 -9.60 7.24
CA PRO A 22 -33.95 -9.77 7.19
C PRO A 22 -33.43 -8.73 6.20
N ALA A 23 -32.67 -7.77 6.69
CA ALA A 23 -31.89 -6.88 5.85
C ALA A 23 -31.08 -7.76 4.87
N PRO A 24 -31.00 -7.41 3.59
CA PRO A 24 -30.25 -8.21 2.65
C PRO A 24 -28.81 -8.26 3.15
N LEU A 25 -28.33 -9.46 3.47
CA LEU A 25 -26.93 -9.76 3.67
C LEU A 25 -26.22 -9.20 2.45
N LYS A 26 -25.52 -8.06 2.62
CA LYS A 26 -24.55 -7.59 1.64
C LYS A 26 -23.59 -8.73 1.47
N ASP A 27 -23.72 -9.37 0.31
CA ASP A 27 -22.83 -10.41 -0.17
C ASP A 27 -21.41 -9.86 -0.08
N SER A 28 -20.72 -10.26 0.99
CA SER A 28 -19.34 -9.91 1.27
C SER A 28 -18.45 -10.83 0.45
N THR A 29 -18.65 -10.81 -0.87
CA THR A 29 -17.80 -11.48 -1.85
C THR A 29 -16.89 -10.45 -2.49
N SER A 30 -15.90 -10.03 -1.71
CA SER A 30 -14.60 -9.60 -2.24
C SER A 30 -13.64 -9.57 -1.06
N LEU A 31 -13.00 -10.70 -0.80
CA LEU A 31 -11.75 -10.76 -0.05
C LEU A 31 -10.66 -10.10 -0.90
N GLU A 32 -10.78 -8.79 -1.12
CA GLU A 32 -9.66 -7.99 -1.57
C GLU A 32 -8.91 -7.56 -0.31
N TYR A 33 -7.63 -7.91 -0.28
CA TYR A 33 -6.68 -7.46 0.72
C TYR A 33 -6.55 -5.93 0.62
N ASP A 34 -7.53 -5.23 1.17
CA ASP A 34 -7.52 -3.79 1.38
C ASP A 34 -6.93 -3.56 2.76
N ASP A 35 -5.62 -3.30 2.83
CA ASP A 35 -5.10 -2.56 3.98
C ASP A 35 -5.74 -1.16 3.92
N PRO A 36 -6.66 -0.80 4.85
CA PRO A 36 -7.35 0.48 4.81
C PRO A 36 -6.40 1.67 5.00
N ARG A 37 -5.14 1.44 5.38
CA ARG A 37 -4.11 2.48 5.51
C ARG A 37 -3.55 2.91 4.16
N ILE A 38 -3.66 2.08 3.10
CA ILE A 38 -3.14 2.39 1.76
C ILE A 38 -4.06 1.79 0.67
N PRO A 39 -5.29 2.29 0.51
CA PRO A 39 -6.23 1.74 -0.47
C PRO A 39 -5.87 2.20 -1.89
N LEU A 40 -4.91 1.52 -2.53
CA LEU A 40 -4.69 1.67 -3.97
C LEU A 40 -5.72 0.85 -4.74
N THR A 41 -6.50 1.52 -5.59
CA THR A 41 -7.41 0.86 -6.53
C THR A 41 -6.65 -0.07 -7.48
N LYS A 42 -7.32 -1.10 -8.02
CA LYS A 42 -6.76 -1.99 -9.07
C LYS A 42 -6.10 -1.22 -10.21
N LYS A 43 -6.73 -0.12 -10.66
CA LYS A 43 -6.19 0.74 -11.73
C LYS A 43 -4.87 1.40 -11.31
N GLN A 44 -4.77 1.88 -10.06
CA GLN A 44 -3.54 2.48 -9.55
C GLN A 44 -2.42 1.46 -9.41
N LYS A 45 -2.70 0.26 -8.88
CA LYS A 45 -1.74 -0.85 -8.81
C LYS A 45 -1.19 -1.20 -10.20
N PHE A 46 -2.10 -1.38 -11.18
CA PHE A 46 -1.72 -1.65 -12.57
C PHE A 46 -0.81 -0.55 -13.17
N ILE A 47 -1.18 0.72 -13.00
CA ILE A 47 -0.38 1.85 -13.50
C ILE A 47 0.99 1.88 -12.84
N LEU A 48 1.06 1.69 -11.52
CA LEU A 48 2.30 1.68 -10.76
C LEU A 48 3.25 0.58 -11.26
N THR A 49 2.77 -0.66 -11.35
CA THR A 49 3.54 -1.82 -11.83
C THR A 49 4.01 -1.63 -13.27
N LYS A 50 3.14 -1.09 -14.16
CA LYS A 50 3.50 -0.85 -15.56
C LYS A 50 4.53 0.24 -15.73
N ASN A 51 4.39 1.37 -15.04
CA ASN A 51 5.34 2.47 -15.10
C ASN A 51 6.70 2.07 -14.53
N TRP A 52 6.68 1.29 -13.44
CA TRP A 52 7.90 0.80 -12.80
C TRP A 52 8.77 -0.03 -13.74
N LYS A 53 8.16 -0.86 -14.61
CA LYS A 53 8.91 -1.65 -15.61
C LYS A 53 9.79 -0.80 -16.53
N GLY A 54 9.43 0.46 -16.78
CA GLY A 54 10.27 1.39 -17.54
C GLY A 54 11.49 1.82 -16.74
N ILE A 55 11.28 2.23 -15.49
CA ILE A 55 12.32 2.68 -14.56
C ILE A 55 13.29 1.53 -14.23
N ALA A 56 12.76 0.32 -14.06
CA ALA A 56 13.53 -0.87 -13.70
C ALA A 56 14.60 -1.28 -14.73
N ARG A 57 14.53 -0.76 -15.96
CA ARG A 57 15.54 -1.03 -17.01
C ARG A 57 16.87 -0.33 -16.74
N ASP A 58 16.85 0.77 -15.99
CA ASP A 58 18.03 1.54 -15.65
C ASP A 58 17.91 2.09 -14.22
N VAL A 59 17.81 1.17 -13.26
CA VAL A 59 17.59 1.49 -11.83
C VAL A 59 18.71 2.33 -11.23
N THR A 60 19.95 2.06 -11.63
CA THR A 60 21.12 2.77 -11.09
C THR A 60 21.11 4.22 -11.57
N GLU A 61 20.87 4.47 -12.86
CA GLU A 61 20.82 5.83 -13.39
C GLU A 61 19.59 6.59 -12.87
N ALA A 62 18.43 5.93 -12.80
CA ALA A 62 17.22 6.52 -12.21
C ALA A 62 17.44 6.91 -10.74
N GLY A 63 18.06 6.02 -9.95
CA GLY A 63 18.38 6.27 -8.55
C GLY A 63 19.39 7.39 -8.37
N ALA A 64 20.47 7.40 -9.18
CA ALA A 64 21.46 8.47 -9.13
C ALA A 64 20.85 9.84 -9.45
N ASN A 65 20.05 9.94 -10.51
CA ASN A 65 19.37 11.18 -10.88
C ASN A 65 18.37 11.63 -9.80
N MET A 66 17.65 10.69 -9.18
CA MET A 66 16.74 10.99 -8.07
C MET A 66 17.47 11.64 -6.89
N PHE A 67 18.57 11.02 -6.42
CA PHE A 67 19.35 11.54 -5.30
C PHE A 67 20.03 12.87 -5.62
N VAL A 68 20.65 13.00 -6.81
CA VAL A 68 21.25 14.26 -7.25
C VAL A 68 20.22 15.39 -7.27
N LYS A 69 19.01 15.13 -7.79
CA LYS A 69 17.93 16.12 -7.79
C LYS A 69 17.50 16.47 -6.36
N MET A 70 17.18 15.48 -5.53
CA MET A 70 16.74 15.67 -4.14
C MET A 70 17.75 16.47 -3.32
N LEU A 71 19.04 16.16 -3.46
CA LEU A 71 20.12 16.79 -2.72
C LEU A 71 20.50 18.16 -3.28
N SER A 72 20.25 18.43 -4.57
CA SER A 72 20.41 19.78 -5.13
C SER A 72 19.40 20.78 -4.56
N GLU A 73 18.21 20.30 -4.17
CA GLU A 73 17.17 21.12 -3.55
C GLU A 73 17.39 21.29 -2.03
N ASN A 74 18.14 20.37 -1.40
CA ASN A 74 18.39 20.33 0.04
C ASN A 74 19.83 19.86 0.32
N THR A 75 20.81 20.72 0.06
CA THR A 75 22.24 20.37 0.11
C THR A 75 22.71 19.93 1.49
N ASP A 76 22.09 20.44 2.56
CA ASP A 76 22.38 20.02 3.94
C ASP A 76 22.17 18.52 4.18
N TYR A 77 21.38 17.83 3.36
CA TYR A 77 21.15 16.40 3.50
C TYR A 77 22.34 15.54 3.08
N TYR A 78 23.29 16.06 2.31
CA TYR A 78 24.52 15.32 1.98
C TYR A 78 25.22 14.77 3.23
N ARG A 79 25.18 15.50 4.35
CA ARG A 79 25.79 15.09 5.64
C ARG A 79 25.28 13.76 6.18
N MET A 80 24.09 13.30 5.74
CA MET A 80 23.48 12.04 6.19
C MET A 80 24.01 10.82 5.41
N PHE A 81 24.77 11.03 4.34
CA PHE A 81 25.19 9.96 3.42
C PHE A 81 26.71 9.78 3.39
N ALA A 82 27.15 8.56 3.06
CA ALA A 82 28.56 8.19 2.93
C ALA A 82 29.26 8.82 1.70
N PHE A 83 28.48 9.43 0.81
CA PHE A 83 28.92 10.18 -0.38
C PHE A 83 28.81 11.70 -0.19
N ARG A 84 28.79 12.19 1.05
CA ARG A 84 28.79 13.64 1.34
C ARG A 84 29.92 14.42 0.65
N ASP A 85 31.01 13.74 0.31
CA ASP A 85 32.21 14.33 -0.29
C ASP A 85 31.94 14.95 -1.68
N VAL A 86 30.86 14.56 -2.36
CA VAL A 86 30.47 15.10 -3.67
C VAL A 86 29.46 16.26 -3.59
N ALA A 87 29.19 16.78 -2.39
CA ALA A 87 28.22 17.85 -2.18
C ALA A 87 28.54 19.13 -3.00
N GLU A 88 29.81 19.48 -3.10
CA GLU A 88 30.29 20.69 -3.78
C GLU A 88 30.77 20.43 -5.22
N SER A 89 30.72 19.19 -5.69
CA SER A 89 31.15 18.84 -7.05
C SER A 89 30.07 19.18 -8.08
N THR A 90 30.44 19.18 -9.36
CA THR A 90 29.49 19.36 -10.46
C THR A 90 28.47 18.23 -10.50
N LYS A 91 27.31 18.48 -11.13
CA LYS A 91 26.26 17.48 -11.31
C LYS A 91 26.78 16.24 -12.03
N GLU A 92 27.61 16.44 -13.06
CA GLU A 92 28.22 15.37 -13.85
C GLU A 92 29.18 14.53 -13.02
N GLU A 93 29.90 15.13 -12.07
CA GLU A 93 30.76 14.40 -11.13
C GLU A 93 29.93 13.62 -10.10
N GLN A 94 28.86 14.21 -9.57
CA GLN A 94 27.94 13.53 -8.65
C GLN A 94 27.32 12.29 -9.31
N LEU A 95 26.89 12.40 -10.57
CA LEU A 95 26.31 11.28 -11.33
C LEU A 95 27.33 10.17 -11.64
N ARG A 96 28.63 10.45 -11.57
CA ARG A 96 29.72 9.47 -11.72
C ARG A 96 30.20 8.88 -10.39
N ASP A 97 29.77 9.43 -9.26
CA ASP A 97 30.19 8.94 -7.94
C ASP A 97 29.67 7.52 -7.67
N LYS A 98 30.58 6.59 -7.40
CA LYS A 98 30.24 5.17 -7.24
C LYS A 98 29.37 4.93 -5.99
N LYS A 99 29.61 5.67 -4.91
CA LYS A 99 28.87 5.49 -3.65
C LYS A 99 27.43 5.98 -3.81
N LEU A 100 27.23 7.15 -4.43
CA LEU A 100 25.91 7.70 -4.75
C LEU A 100 25.14 6.76 -5.68
N ARG A 101 25.76 6.31 -6.77
CA ARG A 101 25.15 5.38 -7.72
C ARG A 101 24.74 4.06 -7.05
N GLY A 102 25.62 3.46 -6.27
CA GLY A 102 25.32 2.20 -5.56
C GLY A 102 24.21 2.36 -4.51
N HIS A 103 24.15 3.50 -3.83
CA HIS A 103 23.06 3.81 -2.92
C HIS A 103 21.73 3.99 -3.67
N GLY A 104 21.74 4.74 -4.77
CA GLY A 104 20.58 4.94 -5.64
C GLY A 104 20.03 3.62 -6.18
N GLU A 105 20.90 2.74 -6.66
CA GLU A 105 20.52 1.39 -7.12
C GLU A 105 19.86 0.57 -6.01
N THR A 106 20.45 0.56 -4.81
CA THR A 106 19.92 -0.21 -3.67
C THR A 106 18.51 0.28 -3.28
N VAL A 107 18.34 1.60 -3.17
CA VAL A 107 17.05 2.20 -2.78
C VAL A 107 15.99 1.95 -3.87
N MET A 108 16.35 2.18 -5.14
CA MET A 108 15.41 1.95 -6.24
C MET A 108 15.05 0.47 -6.39
N GLY A 109 16.01 -0.44 -6.19
CA GLY A 109 15.75 -1.88 -6.14
C GLY A 109 14.72 -2.24 -5.08
N LEU A 110 14.92 -1.76 -3.84
CA LEU A 110 13.98 -2.00 -2.74
C LEU A 110 12.58 -1.44 -3.04
N ILE A 111 12.48 -0.23 -3.61
CA ILE A 111 11.20 0.33 -4.04
C ILE A 111 10.53 -0.58 -5.07
N GLY A 112 11.31 -1.14 -6.00
CA GLY A 112 10.83 -2.09 -6.99
C GLY A 112 10.26 -3.36 -6.38
N ASP A 113 10.95 -3.94 -5.40
CA ASP A 113 10.47 -5.11 -4.66
C ASP A 113 9.15 -4.82 -3.95
N MET A 114 9.02 -3.63 -3.34
CA MET A 114 7.77 -3.22 -2.69
C MET A 114 6.63 -3.01 -3.70
N ILE A 115 6.91 -2.49 -4.89
CA ILE A 115 5.90 -2.35 -5.95
C ILE A 115 5.42 -3.72 -6.42
N TRP A 116 6.29 -4.71 -6.52
CA TRP A 116 5.89 -6.08 -6.84
C TRP A 116 4.98 -6.70 -5.79
N LEU A 117 5.19 -6.40 -4.51
CA LEU A 117 4.32 -6.86 -3.42
C LEU A 117 2.93 -6.20 -3.44
N VAL A 118 2.78 -5.04 -4.08
CA VAL A 118 1.49 -4.33 -4.21
C VAL A 118 0.57 -4.98 -5.25
N ASP A 119 1.15 -5.68 -6.24
CA ASP A 119 0.42 -6.35 -7.34
C ASP A 119 -0.02 -7.79 -7.02
N GLN A 120 0.59 -8.42 -6.00
CA GLN A 120 0.18 -9.75 -5.50
C GLN A 120 -1.08 -9.67 -4.63
#